data_AF-A0A7J9P3I4-F1
#
_entry.id   AF-A0A7J9P3I4-F1
#
_cell.length_a   1.000
_cell.length_b   1.000
_cell.length_c   1.000
_cell.angle_alpha   90.00
_cell.angle_beta   90.00
_cell.angle_gamma   90.00
#
_symmetry.space_group_name_H-M   'P 1'
#
loop_
_entity.id
_entity.type
_entity.pdbx_description
1 polymer ?
#
loop_
_entity_poly.entity_id
_entity_poly.type
_entity_poly.pdbx_seq_one_letter_code
_entity_poly.pdbx_strand_id
1 'polypeptide(L)' 'MAKGDDAVGAILGILGGLALLEILKGLSNKKCPRCGNYNENQRLTCKYCGGRL' A
#
# COMPACT_ATOMS: atom_id res chain seq x y z
N MET A 1 -15.65 -39.84 4.46
CA MET A 1 -15.80 -38.89 3.33
C MET A 1 -15.28 -37.54 3.82
N ALA A 2 -14.40 -36.92 3.05
CA ALA A 2 -13.40 -35.96 3.50
C ALA A 2 -13.97 -34.65 4.09
N LYS A 3 -13.40 -34.23 5.22
CA LYS A 3 -13.48 -32.89 5.78
C LYS A 3 -12.43 -32.07 5.02
N GLY A 4 -12.86 -31.22 4.10
CA GLY A 4 -11.99 -30.62 3.09
C GLY A 4 -12.44 -29.23 2.66
N ASP A 5 -12.72 -28.35 3.60
CA ASP A 5 -13.08 -26.94 3.31
C ASP A 5 -12.41 -25.93 4.27
N ASP A 6 -11.52 -26.39 5.16
CA ASP A 6 -10.86 -25.53 6.17
C ASP A 6 -9.60 -24.85 5.61
N ALA A 7 -8.96 -25.46 4.61
CA ALA A 7 -7.75 -24.92 3.97
C ALA A 7 -8.07 -23.81 2.97
N VAL A 8 -9.15 -23.96 2.19
CA VAL A 8 -9.52 -22.99 1.14
C VAL A 8 -9.90 -21.63 1.71
N GLY A 9 -10.60 -21.59 2.85
CA GLY A 9 -10.96 -20.35 3.55
C GLY A 9 -9.75 -19.62 4.14
N ALA A 10 -8.78 -20.36 4.70
CA ALA A 10 -7.52 -19.78 5.19
C ALA A 10 -6.67 -19.23 4.04
N ILE A 11 -6.54 -19.96 2.93
CA ILE A 11 -5.77 -19.54 1.75
C ILE A 11 -6.39 -18.29 1.10
N LEU A 12 -7.72 -18.23 0.96
CA LEU A 12 -8.44 -17.06 0.44
C LEU A 12 -8.29 -15.84 1.37
N GLY A 13 -8.35 -16.04 2.70
CA GLY A 13 -8.10 -14.96 3.67
C GLY A 13 -6.67 -14.41 3.62
N ILE A 14 -5.68 -15.30 3.44
CA ILE A 14 -4.27 -14.91 3.30
C ILE A 14 -4.03 -14.19 1.97
N LEU A 15 -4.52 -14.72 0.84
CA LEU A 15 -4.38 -14.10 -0.48
C LEU A 15 -5.12 -12.75 -0.56
N GLY A 16 -6.34 -12.67 0.00
CA GLY A 16 -7.09 -11.43 0.11
C GLY A 16 -6.43 -10.40 1.02
N GLY A 17 -5.87 -10.84 2.15
CA GLY A 17 -5.11 -9.99 3.07
C GLY A 17 -3.79 -9.49 2.48
N LEU A 18 -3.06 -10.32 1.74
CA LEU A 18 -1.85 -9.92 1.02
C LEU A 18 -2.15 -8.88 -0.06
N ALA A 19 -3.22 -9.09 -0.85
CA ALA A 19 -3.65 -8.14 -1.87
C ALA A 19 -4.05 -6.79 -1.25
N LEU A 20 -4.78 -6.80 -0.13
CA LEU A 20 -5.12 -5.57 0.60
C LEU A 20 -3.87 -4.85 1.12
N LEU A 21 -2.87 -5.58 1.64
CA LEU A 21 -1.63 -5.01 2.12
C LEU A 21 -0.83 -4.32 1.00
N GLU A 22 -0.79 -4.91 -0.20
CA GLU A 22 -0.12 -4.32 -1.37
C GLU A 22 -0.87 -3.08 -1.89
N ILE A 23 -2.21 -3.09 -1.89
CA ILE A 23 -3.02 -1.92 -2.25
C ILE A 23 -2.78 -0.77 -1.26
N LEU A 24 -2.71 -1.06 0.05
CA LEU A 24 -2.42 -0.06 1.08
C LEU A 24 -1.01 0.56 0.94
N LYS A 25 -0.01 -0.19 0.46
CA LYS A 25 1.31 0.36 0.13
C LYS A 25 1.25 1.39 -1.01
N GLY A 26 0.36 1.20 -1.98
CA GLY A 26 0.20 2.09 -3.14
C GLY A 26 -0.52 3.41 -2.86
N LEU A 27 -1.34 3.49 -1.81
CA LEU A 27 -2.08 4.71 -1.45
C LEU A 27 -1.20 5.82 -0.86
N SER A 28 0.05 5.52 -0.51
CA SER A 28 0.94 6.41 0.22
C SER A 28 1.87 7.21 -0.71
N ASN A 29 1.33 7.86 -1.73
CA ASN A 29 2.09 8.88 -2.49
C ASN A 29 1.41 10.24 -2.32
N LYS A 30 2.09 11.19 -1.68
CA LYS A 30 1.59 12.56 -1.50
C LYS A 30 2.16 13.50 -2.55
N LYS A 31 1.30 14.35 -3.11
CA LYS A 31 1.69 15.36 -4.09
C LYS A 31 2.31 16.56 -3.38
N CYS A 32 3.49 16.98 -3.81
CA CYS A 32 4.13 18.18 -3.31
C CYS A 32 3.34 19.42 -3.75
N PRO A 33 2.89 20.29 -2.84
CA PRO A 33 2.13 21.49 -3.21
C PRO A 33 2.98 22.55 -3.93
N ARG A 34 4.31 22.46 -3.84
CA ARG A 34 5.21 23.43 -4.49
C ARG A 34 5.57 23.08 -5.92
N CYS A 35 5.97 21.84 -6.17
CA CYS A 35 6.47 21.43 -7.50
C CYS A 35 5.54 20.46 -8.23
N GLY A 36 4.45 20.02 -7.59
CA GLY A 36 3.48 19.11 -8.20
C GLY A 36 3.93 17.66 -8.35
N ASN A 37 5.18 17.32 -8.01
CA ASN A 37 5.66 15.94 -8.04
C ASN A 37 5.13 15.10 -6.88
N TYR A 38 5.04 13.79 -7.11
CA TYR A 38 4.65 12.81 -6.08
C TYR A 38 5.85 12.32 -5.29
N ASN A 39 5.64 12.19 -3.99
CA ASN A 39 6.63 11.74 -3.03
C ASN A 39 6.05 10.59 -2.21
N GLU A 40 6.91 9.66 -1.81
CA GLU A 40 6.58 8.62 -0.83
C GLU A 40 6.05 9.26 0.48
N ASN A 41 4.98 8.71 1.05
CA ASN A 41 4.24 9.31 2.17
C ASN A 41 5.09 9.53 3.42
N GLN A 42 6.14 8.73 3.60
CA GLN A 42 7.04 8.81 4.76
C GLN A 42 7.98 10.02 4.71
N ARG A 43 8.16 10.69 3.57
CA ARG A 43 9.04 11.86 3.50
C ARG A 43 8.34 13.11 4.03
N LEU A 44 9.02 13.85 4.90
CA LEU A 44 8.61 15.19 5.34
C LEU A 44 8.99 16.28 4.32
N THR A 45 9.93 15.97 3.42
CA THR A 45 10.54 16.91 2.48
C THR A 45 10.54 16.34 1.06
N CYS A 46 10.21 17.16 0.07
CA CYS A 46 10.16 16.79 -1.33
C CYS A 46 11.56 16.51 -1.86
N LYS A 47 11.76 15.35 -2.50
CA LYS A 47 13.08 14.96 -3.03
C LYS A 47 13.48 15.75 -4.27
N TYR A 48 12.52 16.44 -4.90
CA TYR A 48 12.74 17.18 -6.14
C TYR A 48 13.03 18.66 -5.88
N CYS A 49 12.26 19.31 -4.99
CA CYS A 49 12.40 20.75 -4.76
C CYS A 49 12.87 21.12 -3.34
N GLY A 50 13.05 20.14 -2.45
CA GLY A 50 13.44 20.40 -1.05
C GLY A 50 12.35 21.08 -0.20
N GLY A 51 11.15 21.31 -0.75
CA GLY A 51 10.03 21.90 -0.03
C GLY A 51 9.38 20.93 0.95
N ARG A 52 8.76 21.46 2.00
CA ARG A 52 7.98 20.64 2.96
C ARG A 52 6.74 20.04 2.27
N LEU A 53 6.47 18.76 2.54
CA LEU A 53 5.39 17.97 1.94
C LEU A 53 4.15 17.87 2.82
#